data_AF-A0A7S3LTT1-F1
#
_entry.id   AF-A0A7S3LTT1-F1
#
_cell.length_a   1.000
_cell.length_b   1.000
_cell.length_c   1.000
_cell.angle_alpha   90.00
_cell.angle_beta   90.00
_cell.angle_gamma   90.00
#
_symmetry.space_group_name_H-M   'P 1'
#
loop_
_entity.id
_entity.type
_entity.pdbx_description
1 polymer ?
#
loop_
_entity_poly.entity_id
_entity_poly.type
_entity_poly.pdbx_seq_one_letter_code
_entity_poly.pdbx_strand_id
1 'polypeptide(L)'
;GLSASSFPAIPSDGSVVVFLPGIAEIRRLHSLCTASPLLRSCEVLPLHSSIPASEQARVFAPFADDLTSPPDERGRRRKKRRIVLTTNIAETSVTVPECTIVIDCGRERQAGFESESATSSLTEMWISAASHTQRKGRAGRVLPGVCLNTYSKKVYARFAKETLPEIHRVCLDGPVLRILSFLTSLASNGGGGSGGGEGEGGGGGGGGKPSRGGGGRGKG
;
A
#
# COMPACT_ATOMS: atom_id res chain seq x y z
N GLY A 1 8.48 -35.15 -17.18
CA GLY A 1 7.26 -34.35 -17.38
C GLY A 1 6.50 -34.26 -16.08
N LEU A 2 6.02 -33.09 -15.70
CA LEU A 2 5.17 -32.92 -14.52
C LEU A 2 3.75 -33.38 -14.89
N SER A 3 3.23 -34.40 -14.21
CA SER A 3 1.83 -34.85 -14.33
C SER A 3 0.88 -33.76 -13.83
N ALA A 4 -0.22 -33.55 -14.56
CA ALA A 4 -1.28 -32.58 -14.21
C ALA A 4 -1.89 -32.80 -12.80
N SER A 5 -1.69 -33.97 -12.19
CA SER A 5 -2.15 -34.33 -10.85
C SER A 5 -1.37 -33.70 -9.68
N SER A 6 -0.37 -32.88 -9.94
CA SER A 6 0.52 -32.30 -8.91
C SER A 6 0.29 -30.80 -8.63
N PHE A 7 -0.67 -30.17 -9.31
CA PHE A 7 -1.02 -28.77 -9.07
C PHE A 7 -2.07 -28.65 -7.96
N PRO A 8 -1.88 -27.75 -6.98
CA PRO A 8 -2.89 -27.49 -5.98
C PRO A 8 -4.17 -26.98 -6.66
N ALA A 9 -5.34 -27.35 -6.12
CA ALA A 9 -6.62 -26.85 -6.60
C ALA A 9 -6.61 -25.32 -6.58
N ILE A 10 -6.82 -24.70 -7.75
CA ILE A 10 -6.82 -23.24 -7.89
C ILE A 10 -8.16 -22.71 -7.40
N PRO A 11 -8.20 -21.83 -6.39
CA PRO A 11 -9.46 -21.26 -5.89
C PRO A 11 -10.23 -20.55 -7.01
N SER A 12 -11.53 -20.82 -7.12
CA SER A 12 -12.42 -20.18 -8.10
C SER A 12 -12.72 -18.72 -7.75
N ASP A 13 -12.78 -18.40 -6.47
CA ASP A 13 -13.24 -17.11 -5.94
C ASP A 13 -12.13 -16.37 -5.17
N GLY A 14 -12.43 -15.13 -4.74
CA GLY A 14 -11.49 -14.21 -4.14
C GLY A 14 -10.61 -13.47 -5.14
N SER A 15 -9.69 -12.65 -4.63
CA SER A 15 -8.76 -11.84 -5.42
C SER A 15 -7.46 -12.56 -5.74
N VAL A 16 -6.85 -12.13 -6.85
CA VAL A 16 -5.50 -12.48 -7.28
C VAL A 16 -4.60 -11.29 -7.00
N VAL A 17 -3.49 -11.49 -6.30
CA VAL A 17 -2.45 -10.47 -6.08
C VAL A 17 -1.21 -10.85 -6.86
N VAL A 18 -0.74 -9.95 -7.72
CA VAL A 18 0.43 -10.15 -8.58
C VAL A 18 1.53 -9.20 -8.12
N PHE A 19 2.62 -9.74 -7.58
CA PHE A 19 3.79 -8.97 -7.20
C PHE A 19 4.70 -8.77 -8.41
N LEU A 20 5.03 -7.51 -8.68
CA LEU A 20 5.85 -7.04 -9.79
C LEU A 20 6.97 -6.11 -9.28
N PRO A 21 8.06 -5.93 -10.04
CA PRO A 21 9.20 -5.13 -9.59
C PRO A 21 8.91 -3.62 -9.48
N GLY A 22 7.96 -3.10 -10.27
CA GLY A 22 7.60 -1.68 -10.24
C GLY A 22 6.53 -1.27 -11.23
N ILE A 23 6.35 0.06 -11.34
CA ILE A 23 5.23 0.68 -12.06
C ILE A 23 5.24 0.40 -13.57
N ALA A 24 6.42 0.26 -14.18
CA ALA A 24 6.55 -0.03 -15.60
C ALA A 24 5.96 -1.41 -15.93
N GLU A 25 6.28 -2.42 -15.12
CA GLU A 25 5.75 -3.78 -15.28
C GLU A 25 4.26 -3.84 -14.94
N ILE A 26 3.82 -3.10 -13.91
CA ILE A 26 2.40 -2.98 -13.57
C ILE A 26 1.61 -2.43 -14.74
N ARG A 27 2.03 -1.31 -15.34
CA ARG A 27 1.35 -0.70 -16.48
C ARG A 27 1.31 -1.64 -17.69
N ARG A 28 2.44 -2.30 -17.98
CA ARG A 28 2.51 -3.26 -19.09
C ARG A 28 1.54 -4.42 -18.89
N LEU A 29 1.55 -5.06 -17.73
CA LEU A 29 0.66 -6.19 -17.45
C LEU A 29 -0.80 -5.76 -17.40
N HIS A 30 -1.10 -4.58 -16.82
CA HIS A 30 -2.44 -4.01 -16.82
C HIS A 30 -3.01 -3.87 -18.23
N SER A 31 -2.25 -3.30 -19.16
CA SER A 31 -2.66 -3.16 -20.56
C SER A 31 -2.92 -4.52 -21.22
N LEU A 32 -2.04 -5.50 -21.01
CA LEU A 32 -2.22 -6.86 -21.55
C LEU A 32 -3.46 -7.54 -20.98
N CYS A 33 -3.70 -7.42 -19.68
CA CYS A 33 -4.87 -8.00 -19.03
C CYS A 33 -6.17 -7.35 -19.51
N THR A 34 -6.18 -6.03 -19.66
CA THR A 34 -7.37 -5.27 -20.11
C THR A 34 -7.71 -5.57 -21.57
N ALA A 35 -6.70 -5.79 -22.41
CA ALA A 35 -6.89 -6.19 -23.81
C ALA A 35 -7.33 -7.66 -23.98
N SER A 36 -7.11 -8.51 -22.96
CA SER A 36 -7.38 -9.94 -23.06
C SER A 36 -8.88 -10.25 -22.98
N PRO A 37 -9.45 -10.94 -23.99
CA PRO A 37 -10.84 -11.39 -23.94
C PRO A 37 -11.15 -12.30 -22.74
N LEU A 38 -10.15 -13.07 -22.28
CA LEU A 38 -10.28 -14.02 -21.17
C LEU A 38 -10.45 -13.34 -19.81
N LEU A 39 -10.03 -12.08 -19.68
CA LEU A 39 -10.04 -11.34 -18.42
C LEU A 39 -11.10 -10.22 -18.38
N ARG A 40 -11.99 -10.14 -19.38
CA ARG A 40 -13.05 -9.11 -19.44
C ARG A 40 -14.03 -9.15 -18.27
N SER A 41 -14.23 -10.32 -17.67
CA SER A 41 -15.07 -10.49 -16.48
C SER A 41 -14.33 -10.18 -15.17
N CYS A 42 -13.02 -9.93 -15.23
CA CYS A 42 -12.20 -9.58 -14.09
C CYS A 42 -12.05 -8.06 -13.94
N GLU A 43 -11.90 -7.59 -12.70
CA GLU A 43 -11.50 -6.22 -12.41
C GLU A 43 -9.98 -6.19 -12.18
N VAL A 44 -9.23 -5.59 -13.12
CA VAL A 44 -7.77 -5.47 -13.01
C VAL A 44 -7.43 -4.10 -12.44
N LEU A 45 -6.74 -4.05 -11.30
CA LEU A 45 -6.45 -2.81 -10.57
C LEU A 45 -4.95 -2.69 -10.27
N PRO A 46 -4.31 -1.59 -10.64
CA PRO A 46 -2.93 -1.33 -10.27
C PRO A 46 -2.84 -0.75 -8.84
N LEU A 47 -1.83 -1.16 -8.07
CA LEU A 47 -1.57 -0.70 -6.70
C LEU A 47 -0.06 -0.39 -6.53
N HIS A 48 0.26 0.89 -6.50
CA HIS A 48 1.63 1.41 -6.41
C HIS A 48 1.61 2.82 -5.81
N SER A 49 2.68 3.23 -5.13
CA SER A 49 2.79 4.54 -4.46
C SER A 49 2.59 5.74 -5.40
N SER A 50 2.91 5.60 -6.69
CA SER A 50 2.73 6.66 -7.70
C SER A 50 1.32 6.75 -8.29
N ILE A 51 0.39 5.88 -7.88
CA ILE A 51 -0.99 5.87 -8.37
C ILE A 51 -1.82 6.81 -7.49
N PRO A 52 -2.73 7.62 -8.04
CA PRO A 52 -3.58 8.49 -7.23
C PRO A 52 -4.35 7.73 -6.14
N ALA A 53 -4.48 8.32 -4.96
CA ALA A 53 -5.13 7.69 -3.82
C ALA A 53 -6.59 7.27 -4.11
N SER A 54 -7.32 8.06 -4.92
CA SER A 54 -8.68 7.75 -5.36
C SER A 54 -8.75 6.48 -6.21
N GLU A 55 -7.73 6.21 -7.02
CA GLU A 55 -7.64 5.00 -7.83
C GLU A 55 -7.21 3.79 -6.99
N GLN A 56 -6.24 3.97 -6.07
CA GLN A 56 -5.85 2.93 -5.12
C GLN A 56 -7.01 2.51 -4.22
N ALA A 57 -7.88 3.44 -3.82
CA ALA A 57 -9.05 3.16 -2.99
C ALA A 57 -9.98 2.09 -3.58
N ARG A 58 -10.01 1.95 -4.91
CA ARG A 58 -10.81 0.93 -5.61
C ARG A 58 -10.41 -0.50 -5.24
N VAL A 59 -9.14 -0.72 -4.90
CA VAL A 59 -8.64 -2.05 -4.46
C VAL A 59 -9.36 -2.52 -3.20
N PHE A 60 -9.76 -1.58 -2.34
CA PHE A 60 -10.42 -1.83 -1.06
C PHE A 60 -11.95 -1.74 -1.11
N ALA A 61 -12.51 -1.29 -2.24
CA ALA A 61 -13.95 -1.22 -2.42
C ALA A 61 -14.57 -2.64 -2.40
N PRO A 62 -15.83 -2.80 -1.99
CA PRO A 62 -16.54 -4.07 -2.11
C PRO A 62 -16.49 -4.63 -3.54
N PHE A 63 -16.52 -5.95 -3.68
CA PHE A 63 -16.45 -6.59 -4.99
C PHE A 63 -17.77 -6.36 -5.73
N ALA A 64 -17.67 -5.91 -6.97
CA ALA A 64 -18.82 -5.71 -7.85
C ALA A 64 -19.44 -7.05 -8.26
N ASP A 65 -20.74 -7.04 -8.54
CA ASP A 65 -21.43 -8.21 -9.08
C ASP A 65 -20.99 -8.45 -10.54
N ASP A 66 -20.82 -9.73 -10.87
CA ASP A 66 -20.62 -10.19 -12.23
C ASP A 66 -21.97 -10.27 -12.95
N LEU A 67 -22.32 -9.17 -13.62
CA LEU A 67 -23.55 -9.06 -14.40
C LEU A 67 -23.61 -10.01 -15.61
N THR A 68 -22.50 -10.65 -16.00
CA THR A 68 -22.47 -11.64 -17.08
C THR A 68 -22.86 -13.03 -16.61
N SER A 69 -22.83 -13.28 -15.30
CA SER A 69 -23.23 -14.54 -14.70
C SER A 69 -24.73 -14.54 -14.31
N PRO A 70 -25.46 -15.66 -14.50
CA PRO A 70 -26.81 -15.78 -14.00
C PRO A 70 -26.81 -15.77 -12.46
N PRO A 71 -27.83 -15.21 -11.81
CA PRO A 71 -27.99 -15.32 -10.36
C PRO A 71 -28.21 -16.79 -9.95
N ASP A 72 -27.76 -17.16 -8.74
CA ASP A 72 -28.02 -18.46 -8.13
C ASP A 72 -29.51 -18.63 -7.77
N GLU A 73 -29.90 -19.82 -7.30
CA GLU A 73 -31.27 -20.15 -6.88
C GLU A 73 -31.83 -19.20 -5.78
N ARG A 74 -30.95 -18.46 -5.09
CA ARG A 74 -31.27 -17.48 -4.06
C ARG A 74 -31.25 -16.04 -4.59
N GLY A 75 -31.13 -15.85 -5.90
CA GLY A 75 -31.08 -14.55 -6.54
C GLY A 75 -29.73 -13.82 -6.43
N ARG A 76 -28.69 -14.45 -5.88
CA ARG A 76 -27.38 -13.82 -5.65
C ARG A 76 -26.50 -13.98 -6.88
N ARG A 77 -25.83 -12.89 -7.26
CA ARG A 77 -24.85 -12.92 -8.35
C ARG A 77 -23.46 -13.25 -7.83
N ARG A 78 -22.67 -13.90 -8.69
CA ARG A 78 -21.25 -14.10 -8.42
C ARG A 78 -20.53 -12.75 -8.41
N LYS A 79 -19.46 -12.63 -7.64
CA LYS A 79 -18.61 -11.43 -7.64
C LYS A 79 -17.62 -11.46 -8.80
N LYS A 80 -17.34 -10.31 -9.40
CA LYS A 80 -16.25 -10.17 -10.36
C LYS A 80 -14.93 -10.48 -9.67
N ARG A 81 -14.09 -11.26 -10.34
CA ARG A 81 -12.77 -11.60 -9.81
C ARG A 81 -11.85 -10.38 -9.90
N ARG A 82 -11.25 -9.98 -8.78
CA ARG A 82 -10.31 -8.85 -8.75
C ARG A 82 -8.88 -9.33 -8.91
N ILE A 83 -8.12 -8.67 -9.78
CA ILE A 83 -6.69 -8.91 -10.02
C ILE A 83 -5.94 -7.63 -9.65
N VAL A 84 -5.19 -7.66 -8.55
CA VAL A 84 -4.42 -6.53 -8.05
C VAL A 84 -2.96 -6.67 -8.48
N LEU A 85 -2.47 -5.71 -9.24
CA LEU A 85 -1.08 -5.67 -9.72
C LEU A 85 -0.28 -4.72 -8.83
N THR A 86 0.72 -5.22 -8.12
CA THR A 86 1.35 -4.45 -7.04
C THR A 86 2.85 -4.68 -6.90
N THR A 87 3.51 -3.83 -6.12
CA THR A 87 4.90 -4.01 -5.69
C THR A 87 4.95 -4.52 -4.24
N ASN A 88 6.11 -4.44 -3.60
CA ASN A 88 6.28 -4.71 -2.18
C ASN A 88 5.44 -3.81 -1.24
N ILE A 89 4.71 -2.80 -1.74
CA ILE A 89 3.75 -2.03 -0.92
C ILE A 89 2.65 -2.92 -0.31
N ALA A 90 2.26 -4.00 -1.00
CA ALA A 90 1.30 -4.96 -0.48
C ALA A 90 1.94 -6.05 0.41
N GLU A 91 3.25 -6.05 0.59
CA GLU A 91 3.97 -7.08 1.36
C GLU A 91 3.77 -6.94 2.87
N THR A 92 3.72 -5.71 3.38
CA THR A 92 3.54 -5.39 4.80
C THR A 92 2.32 -4.49 5.02
N SER A 93 2.26 -3.35 4.32
CA SER A 93 1.41 -2.21 4.68
C SER A 93 -0.05 -2.25 4.22
N VAL A 94 -0.43 -3.19 3.34
CA VAL A 94 -1.75 -3.18 2.72
C VAL A 94 -2.41 -4.57 2.72
N THR A 95 -3.64 -4.66 3.22
CA THR A 95 -4.45 -5.88 3.16
C THR A 95 -5.37 -5.83 1.95
N VAL A 96 -5.04 -6.58 0.90
CA VAL A 96 -5.94 -6.79 -0.23
C VAL A 96 -7.06 -7.74 0.21
N PRO A 97 -8.35 -7.37 0.07
CA PRO A 97 -9.45 -8.19 0.54
C PRO A 97 -9.54 -9.53 -0.22
N GLU A 98 -9.91 -10.59 0.50
CA GLU A 98 -10.24 -11.91 -0.08
C GLU A 98 -9.12 -12.50 -0.95
N CYS A 99 -7.84 -12.23 -0.65
CA CYS A 99 -6.72 -12.77 -1.44
C CYS A 99 -6.64 -14.30 -1.31
N THR A 100 -6.90 -14.99 -2.42
CA THR A 100 -6.85 -16.45 -2.53
C THR A 100 -5.70 -16.92 -3.41
N ILE A 101 -5.24 -16.08 -4.34
CA ILE A 101 -4.11 -16.39 -5.22
C ILE A 101 -3.06 -15.30 -5.11
N VAL A 102 -1.82 -15.69 -4.89
CA VAL A 102 -0.64 -14.85 -5.06
C VAL A 102 0.13 -15.33 -6.28
N ILE A 103 0.54 -14.41 -7.14
CA ILE A 103 1.50 -14.65 -8.23
C ILE A 103 2.73 -13.79 -7.92
N ASP A 104 3.86 -14.42 -7.63
CA ASP A 104 5.08 -13.74 -7.21
C ASP A 104 6.18 -13.88 -8.28
N CYS A 105 6.60 -12.74 -8.85
CA CYS A 105 7.71 -12.72 -9.79
C CYS A 105 9.08 -12.95 -9.12
N GLY A 106 9.16 -12.79 -7.78
CA GLY A 106 10.39 -12.95 -7.01
C GLY A 106 11.35 -11.78 -7.12
N ARG A 107 10.92 -10.67 -7.73
CA ARG A 107 11.77 -9.49 -8.00
C ARG A 107 11.21 -8.27 -7.29
N GLU A 108 12.09 -7.34 -6.97
CA GLU A 108 11.76 -6.02 -6.45
C GLU A 108 12.81 -4.99 -6.87
N ARG A 109 12.43 -3.70 -6.84
CA ARG A 109 13.39 -2.60 -6.93
C ARG A 109 13.74 -2.12 -5.53
N GLN A 110 15.03 -2.08 -5.22
CA GLN A 110 15.55 -1.71 -3.91
C GLN A 110 16.48 -0.50 -4.03
N ALA A 111 16.26 0.47 -3.14
CA ALA A 111 17.15 1.62 -3.02
C ALA A 111 18.50 1.20 -2.42
N GLY A 112 19.57 1.66 -3.06
CA GLY A 112 20.96 1.44 -2.67
C GLY A 112 21.74 2.75 -2.65
N PHE A 113 22.87 2.76 -1.94
CA PHE A 113 23.80 3.87 -1.90
C PHE A 113 25.22 3.34 -1.99
N GLU A 114 26.00 3.88 -2.93
CA GLU A 114 27.42 3.59 -3.05
C GLU A 114 28.22 4.73 -2.42
N SER A 115 29.01 4.39 -1.39
CA SER A 115 29.71 5.37 -0.57
C SER A 115 30.91 5.99 -1.29
N GLU A 116 31.62 5.21 -2.10
CA GLU A 116 32.81 5.67 -2.81
C GLU A 116 32.47 6.73 -3.88
N SER A 117 31.30 6.58 -4.50
CA SER A 117 30.81 7.47 -5.56
C SER A 117 29.72 8.43 -5.10
N ALA A 118 29.37 8.41 -3.81
CA ALA A 118 28.27 9.19 -3.22
C ALA A 118 26.96 9.12 -4.03
N THR A 119 26.66 7.97 -4.63
CA THR A 119 25.56 7.84 -5.60
C THR A 119 24.44 6.95 -5.06
N SER A 120 23.21 7.47 -5.09
CA SER A 120 22.00 6.68 -4.82
C SER A 120 21.52 5.99 -6.08
N SER A 121 21.04 4.75 -5.95
CA SER A 121 20.52 3.95 -7.06
C SER A 121 19.23 3.23 -6.67
N LEU A 122 18.46 2.82 -7.69
CA LEU A 122 17.28 1.97 -7.53
C LEU A 122 17.46 0.74 -8.43
N THR A 123 17.85 -0.37 -7.84
CA THR A 123 18.29 -1.56 -8.59
C THR A 123 17.27 -2.68 -8.47
N GLU A 124 17.00 -3.35 -9.59
CA GLU A 124 16.13 -4.52 -9.59
C GLU A 124 16.88 -5.78 -9.16
N MET A 125 16.41 -6.44 -8.11
CA MET A 125 17.05 -7.60 -7.50
C MET A 125 16.04 -8.70 -7.14
N TRP A 126 16.57 -9.87 -6.78
CA TRP A 126 15.76 -10.93 -6.19
C TRP A 126 15.35 -10.55 -4.77
N ILE A 127 14.15 -10.94 -4.38
CA ILE A 127 13.65 -10.75 -3.02
C ILE A 127 14.36 -11.69 -2.04
N SER A 128 14.21 -11.42 -0.75
CA SER A 128 14.64 -12.36 0.30
C SER A 128 13.66 -13.52 0.47
N ALA A 129 14.11 -14.60 1.10
CA ALA A 129 13.26 -15.72 1.49
C ALA A 129 12.17 -15.29 2.48
N ALA A 130 12.47 -14.32 3.36
CA ALA A 130 11.49 -13.70 4.25
C ALA A 130 10.42 -12.94 3.46
N SER A 131 10.82 -12.11 2.49
CA SER A 131 9.86 -11.41 1.62
C SER A 131 8.98 -12.37 0.84
N HIS A 132 9.55 -13.46 0.30
CA HIS A 132 8.74 -14.52 -0.33
C HIS A 132 7.70 -15.08 0.65
N THR A 133 8.11 -15.36 1.89
CA THR A 133 7.22 -15.91 2.93
C THR A 133 6.09 -14.93 3.26
N GLN A 134 6.40 -13.63 3.38
CA GLN A 134 5.39 -12.59 3.61
C GLN A 134 4.41 -12.48 2.43
N ARG A 135 4.91 -12.47 1.19
CA ARG A 135 4.08 -12.46 -0.03
C ARG A 135 3.19 -13.68 -0.11
N LYS A 136 3.74 -14.88 0.12
CA LYS A 136 2.99 -16.14 0.18
C LYS A 136 1.89 -16.08 1.22
N GLY A 137 2.16 -15.51 2.40
CA GLY A 137 1.20 -15.33 3.48
C GLY A 137 0.06 -14.33 3.20
N ARG A 138 0.06 -13.67 2.03
CA ARG A 138 -1.08 -12.85 1.57
C ARG A 138 -2.23 -13.73 1.07
N ALA A 139 -1.91 -14.86 0.45
CA ALA A 139 -2.89 -15.92 0.21
C ALA A 139 -3.07 -16.73 1.50
N GLY A 140 -4.30 -17.07 1.86
CA GLY A 140 -4.54 -17.99 2.98
C GLY A 140 -5.05 -17.36 4.28
N ARG A 141 -5.23 -16.03 4.35
CA ARG A 141 -5.71 -15.38 5.60
C ARG A 141 -7.19 -15.63 5.90
N VAL A 142 -8.01 -15.78 4.85
CA VAL A 142 -9.47 -15.87 4.96
C VAL A 142 -10.01 -17.16 4.35
N LEU A 143 -9.33 -17.69 3.32
CA LEU A 143 -9.72 -18.88 2.55
C LEU A 143 -8.46 -19.67 2.17
N PRO A 144 -8.54 -21.00 1.94
CA PRO A 144 -7.44 -21.77 1.36
C PRO A 144 -6.91 -21.08 0.10
N GLY A 145 -5.61 -20.78 0.09
CA GLY A 145 -4.98 -19.99 -0.96
C GLY A 145 -3.74 -20.65 -1.54
N VAL A 146 -3.36 -20.21 -2.75
CA VAL A 146 -2.19 -20.71 -3.46
C VAL A 146 -1.23 -19.57 -3.79
N CYS A 147 0.07 -19.87 -3.75
CA CYS A 147 1.11 -18.95 -4.19
C CYS A 147 1.86 -19.58 -5.37
N LEU A 148 1.85 -18.87 -6.50
CA LEU A 148 2.45 -19.29 -7.76
C LEU A 148 3.70 -18.45 -8.00
N ASN A 149 4.87 -19.09 -8.01
CA ASN A 149 6.14 -18.42 -8.21
C ASN A 149 6.57 -18.55 -9.68
N THR A 150 7.03 -17.47 -10.30
CA THR A 150 7.55 -17.50 -11.69
C THR A 150 9.03 -17.86 -11.76
N TYR A 151 9.59 -18.41 -10.69
CA TYR A 151 11.00 -18.78 -10.55
C TYR A 151 11.15 -20.21 -10.03
N SER A 152 12.25 -20.84 -10.40
CA SER A 152 12.52 -22.23 -10.02
C SER A 152 12.95 -22.36 -8.55
N LYS A 153 12.82 -23.57 -7.99
CA LYS A 153 13.35 -23.90 -6.66
C LYS A 153 14.86 -23.65 -6.56
N LYS A 154 15.61 -23.85 -7.66
CA LYS A 154 17.06 -23.59 -7.72
C LYS A 154 17.39 -22.10 -7.58
N VAL A 155 16.55 -21.23 -8.15
CA VAL A 155 16.68 -19.78 -8.00
C VAL A 155 16.33 -19.36 -6.57
N TYR A 156 15.22 -19.87 -6.04
CA TYR A 156 14.80 -19.62 -4.65
C TYR A 156 15.87 -20.01 -3.62
N ALA A 157 16.58 -21.13 -3.84
CA ALA A 157 17.65 -21.58 -2.96
C ALA A 157 18.84 -20.61 -2.87
N ARG A 158 18.93 -19.62 -3.78
CA ARG A 158 19.96 -18.57 -3.79
C ARG A 158 19.48 -17.25 -3.18
N PHE A 159 18.22 -17.16 -2.75
CA PHE A 159 17.70 -15.94 -2.13
C PHE A 159 18.44 -15.69 -0.81
N ALA A 160 18.71 -14.42 -0.52
CA ALA A 160 19.15 -14.03 0.81
C ALA A 160 18.07 -14.41 1.82
N LYS A 161 18.46 -14.76 3.05
CA LYS A 161 17.48 -15.10 4.10
C LYS A 161 16.57 -13.92 4.40
N GLU A 162 17.19 -12.77 4.61
CA GLU A 162 16.55 -11.50 4.97
C GLU A 162 17.06 -10.39 4.06
N THR A 163 16.23 -9.36 3.89
CA THR A 163 16.63 -8.12 3.22
C THR A 163 17.48 -7.28 4.17
N LEU A 164 18.58 -6.70 3.70
CA LEU A 164 19.40 -5.82 4.53
C LEU A 164 18.56 -4.62 5.01
N PRO A 165 18.62 -4.25 6.32
CA PRO A 165 17.83 -3.15 6.82
C PRO A 165 18.16 -1.84 6.08
N GLU A 166 17.14 -1.01 5.88
CA GLU A 166 17.25 0.18 5.02
C GLU A 166 18.38 1.13 5.45
N ILE A 167 18.58 1.32 6.77
CA ILE A 167 19.63 2.17 7.34
C ILE A 167 21.06 1.78 6.89
N HIS A 168 21.29 0.53 6.49
CA HIS A 168 22.59 0.06 6.03
C HIS A 168 22.81 0.22 4.52
N ARG A 169 21.80 0.65 3.76
CA ARG A 169 21.85 0.64 2.29
C ARG A 169 21.36 1.91 1.62
N VAL A 170 20.88 2.91 2.36
CA VAL A 170 20.44 4.19 1.80
C VAL A 170 21.27 5.34 2.36
N CYS A 171 21.31 6.45 1.63
CA CYS A 171 21.92 7.68 2.11
C CYS A 171 21.18 8.21 3.36
N LEU A 172 21.95 8.63 4.37
CA LEU A 172 21.42 9.09 5.66
C LEU A 172 21.30 10.61 5.78
N ASP A 173 21.67 11.39 4.76
CA ASP A 173 21.62 12.85 4.78
C ASP A 173 20.22 13.37 5.18
N GLY A 174 19.18 12.84 4.55
CA GLY A 174 17.79 13.22 4.83
C GLY A 174 17.37 12.95 6.28
N PRO A 175 17.52 11.72 6.81
CA PRO A 175 17.33 11.42 8.23
C PRO A 175 18.15 12.33 9.17
N VAL A 176 19.45 12.54 8.90
CA VAL A 176 20.33 13.35 9.74
C VAL A 176 19.89 14.81 9.80
N LEU A 177 19.57 15.42 8.65
CA LEU A 177 19.08 16.80 8.59
C LEU A 177 17.74 16.98 9.35
N ARG A 178 16.85 15.99 9.29
CA ARG A 178 15.59 16.01 10.06
C ARG A 178 15.84 15.96 11.57
N ILE A 179 16.79 15.12 12.02
CA ILE A 179 17.17 15.06 13.44
C ILE A 179 17.77 16.39 13.88
N LEU A 180 18.69 16.97 13.12
CA LEU A 180 19.29 18.27 13.44
C LEU A 180 18.24 19.38 13.50
N SER A 181 17.33 19.45 12.53
CA SER A 181 16.22 20.41 12.51
C SER A 181 15.31 20.26 13.75
N PHE A 182 14.98 19.02 14.12
CA PHE A 182 14.18 18.73 15.31
C PHE A 182 14.88 19.18 16.59
N LEU A 183 16.16 18.82 16.77
CA LEU A 183 16.96 19.19 17.94
C LEU A 183 17.14 20.72 18.05
N THR A 184 17.33 21.39 16.93
CA THR A 184 17.42 22.87 16.89
C THR A 184 16.10 23.52 17.32
N SER A 185 14.97 22.96 16.87
CA SER A 185 13.63 23.45 17.25
C SER A 185 13.33 23.28 18.75
N LEU A 186 13.83 22.19 19.37
CA LEU A 186 13.73 21.99 20.81
C LEU A 186 14.59 23.00 21.59
N ALA A 187 15.81 23.27 21.12
CA ALA A 187 16.68 24.25 21.74
C ALA A 187 16.11 25.68 21.67
N SER A 188 15.41 26.04 20.57
CA SER A 188 14.75 27.34 20.44
C SER A 188 13.48 27.48 21.29
N ASN A 189 12.74 26.38 21.55
CA ASN A 189 11.53 26.40 22.38
C ASN A 189 11.80 26.29 23.89
N GLY A 190 13.01 25.90 24.30
CA GLY A 190 13.40 25.77 25.72
C GLY A 190 13.84 27.07 26.41
N GLY A 191 13.88 28.21 25.70
CA GLY A 191 14.40 29.49 26.20
C GLY A 191 13.39 30.46 26.82
N GLY A 192 12.10 30.12 26.90
CA GLY A 192 11.04 31.02 27.38
C GLY A 192 10.42 30.57 28.70
N GLY A 193 11.15 30.66 29.81
CA GLY A 193 10.65 30.21 31.11
C GLY A 193 11.43 30.71 32.33
N SER A 194 11.55 32.03 32.50
CA SER A 194 11.85 32.71 33.77
C SER A 194 11.28 34.12 33.64
N GLY A 195 10.24 34.55 34.36
CA GLY A 195 10.20 34.66 35.81
C GLY A 195 10.46 36.13 36.17
N GLY A 196 9.38 36.90 36.37
CA GLY A 196 9.42 38.31 36.76
C GLY A 196 8.02 38.86 36.98
N GLY A 197 7.50 38.69 38.20
CA GLY A 197 6.31 39.38 38.68
C GLY A 197 6.68 40.71 39.34
N GLU A 198 5.72 41.63 39.29
CA GLU A 198 5.51 42.91 40.03
C GLU A 198 4.70 43.79 39.05
N GLY A 199 3.57 44.44 39.30
CA GLY A 199 2.83 44.79 40.51
C GLY A 199 2.15 46.15 40.22
N GLU A 200 0.82 46.22 40.35
CA GLU A 200 -0.04 47.45 40.47
C GLU A 200 -0.10 48.43 39.26
N GLY A 201 -1.21 49.06 38.88
CA GLY A 201 -2.58 49.14 39.41
C GLY A 201 -3.44 50.09 38.54
N GLY A 202 -4.75 50.12 38.79
CA GLY A 202 -5.58 51.32 38.55
C GLY A 202 -6.56 51.34 37.36
N GLY A 203 -7.82 50.97 37.62
CA GLY A 203 -8.93 51.94 37.55
C GLY A 203 -9.78 52.11 36.27
N GLY A 204 -11.06 51.71 36.39
CA GLY A 204 -12.23 52.35 35.74
C GLY A 204 -12.59 51.81 34.34
N GLY A 205 -13.85 51.56 33.96
CA GLY A 205 -15.16 51.76 34.58
C GLY A 205 -16.23 51.73 33.48
N GLY A 206 -17.41 51.14 33.78
CA GLY A 206 -18.65 51.22 32.97
C GLY A 206 -18.66 50.37 31.70
N GLY A 207 -19.69 49.63 31.32
CA GLY A 207 -21.10 49.63 31.68
C GLY A 207 -21.88 49.24 30.40
N GLY A 208 -22.86 48.34 30.50
CA GLY A 208 -23.85 48.13 29.42
C GLY A 208 -23.95 46.73 28.82
N LYS A 209 -24.83 45.91 29.42
CA LYS A 209 -25.70 44.94 28.72
C LYS A 209 -27.09 45.59 28.61
N PRO A 210 -28.12 44.98 28.00
CA PRO A 210 -28.25 44.27 26.71
C PRO A 210 -29.55 44.68 25.95
N SER A 211 -29.73 44.37 24.65
CA SER A 211 -31.08 44.30 23.99
C SER A 211 -30.94 43.78 22.55
N ARG A 212 -31.45 42.60 22.18
CA ARG A 212 -32.79 42.23 21.65
C ARG A 212 -33.14 42.72 20.24
N GLY A 213 -33.74 41.79 19.48
CA GLY A 213 -34.59 42.01 18.30
C GLY A 213 -33.95 41.51 17.00
N GLY A 214 -34.53 40.64 16.17
CA GLY A 214 -35.88 40.10 16.10
C GLY A 214 -36.25 39.88 14.62
N GLY A 215 -36.82 38.72 14.30
CA GLY A 215 -37.95 38.61 13.34
C GLY A 215 -37.69 38.32 11.86
N GLY A 216 -38.33 37.24 11.38
CA GLY A 216 -38.98 37.15 10.05
C GLY A 216 -38.38 36.09 9.11
N ARG A 217 -38.93 34.87 8.97
CA ARG A 217 -40.14 34.46 8.21
C ARG A 217 -40.23 35.09 6.80
N GLY A 218 -40.27 34.25 5.76
CA GLY A 218 -40.81 34.65 4.46
C GLY A 218 -40.47 33.68 3.33
N LYS A 219 -41.49 33.03 2.78
CA LYS A 219 -41.49 31.99 1.75
C LYS A 219 -41.03 32.46 0.36
N GLY A 220 -40.57 31.50 -0.43
CA GLY A 220 -40.53 31.49 -1.89
C GLY A 220 -40.26 30.07 -2.35
#